data_AF-A0A7C0YEV0-F1
#
_entry.id   AF-A0A7C0YEV0-F1
#
_cell.length_a   1.000
_cell.length_b   1.000
_cell.length_c   1.000
_cell.angle_alpha   90.00
_cell.angle_beta   90.00
_cell.angle_gamma   90.00
#
_symmetry.space_group_name_H-M   'P 1'
#
loop_
_entity.id
_entity.type
_entity.pdbx_description
1 polymer ?
#
loop_
_entity_poly.entity_id
_entity_poly.type
_entity_poly.pdbx_seq_one_letter_code
_entity_poly.pdbx_strand_id
1 'polypeptide(L)'
;MEIKVLFIIGLLGTAGYLVGRGFIKLGLTGILGYLIVGFILGPVFKLNIPKGFGEIISSFTLSLVGYTIGISFSFDFLKEMGKKMVIVLIVEVIVTSLCVFFFIYLISKNLPLSILLSSLSSATAPAGTIAVLREWKAKGSLTNMIIAIVGLDDVAGILMFTVGIALVRGILGMHGEIFKSIIFPIWEIIGGAFLGIACGMVFSYLLKKIEFSEDGI
;
A
#
# COMPACT_ATOMS: atom_id res chain seq x y z
N MET A 1 -26.14 -10.60 -15.94
CA MET A 1 -25.31 -9.58 -15.27
C MET A 1 -23.84 -10.01 -15.18
N GLU A 2 -23.56 -11.30 -14.95
CA GLU A 2 -22.19 -11.87 -14.82
C GLU A 2 -21.29 -11.73 -16.06
N ILE A 3 -21.84 -11.91 -17.27
CA ILE A 3 -21.08 -11.82 -18.54
C ILE A 3 -20.38 -10.45 -18.69
N LYS A 4 -21.00 -9.36 -18.21
CA LYS A 4 -20.41 -8.02 -18.29
C LYS A 4 -19.22 -7.85 -17.35
N VAL A 5 -19.27 -8.42 -16.14
CA VAL A 5 -18.20 -8.29 -15.14
C VAL A 5 -16.99 -9.12 -15.53
N LEU A 6 -17.20 -10.38 -15.92
CA LEU A 6 -16.12 -11.26 -16.40
C LEU A 6 -15.43 -10.66 -17.63
N PHE A 7 -16.20 -10.08 -18.55
CA PHE A 7 -15.64 -9.38 -19.70
C PHE A 7 -14.78 -8.17 -19.30
N ILE A 8 -15.25 -7.34 -18.35
CA ILE A 8 -14.47 -6.19 -17.86
C ILE A 8 -13.17 -6.64 -17.19
N ILE A 9 -13.21 -7.68 -16.34
CA ILE A 9 -12.01 -8.23 -15.70
C ILE A 9 -11.05 -8.76 -16.77
N GLY A 10 -11.57 -9.55 -17.72
CA GLY A 10 -10.76 -10.10 -18.82
C GLY A 10 -10.14 -9.00 -19.68
N LEU A 11 -10.91 -7.96 -20.05
CA LEU A 11 -10.43 -6.83 -20.83
C LEU A 11 -9.36 -6.03 -20.08
N LEU A 12 -9.63 -5.63 -18.83
CA LEU A 12 -8.67 -4.88 -18.02
C LEU A 12 -7.40 -5.69 -17.76
N GLY A 13 -7.54 -6.97 -17.43
CA GLY A 13 -6.42 -7.86 -17.16
C GLY A 13 -5.56 -8.11 -18.40
N THR A 14 -6.17 -8.42 -19.55
CA THR A 14 -5.43 -8.69 -20.79
C THR A 14 -4.81 -7.43 -21.38
N ALA A 15 -5.56 -6.33 -21.50
CA ALA A 15 -5.03 -5.06 -22.01
C ALA A 15 -3.93 -4.52 -21.09
N GLY A 16 -4.16 -4.55 -19.77
CA GLY A 16 -3.18 -4.17 -18.76
C GLY A 16 -1.90 -5.00 -18.90
N TYR A 17 -2.01 -6.33 -18.94
CA TYR A 17 -0.86 -7.22 -19.10
C TYR A 17 -0.07 -6.98 -20.39
N LEU A 18 -0.76 -6.87 -21.53
CA LEU A 18 -0.10 -6.68 -22.84
C LEU A 18 0.66 -5.35 -22.91
N VAL A 19 0.00 -4.25 -22.51
CA VAL A 19 0.61 -2.92 -22.52
C VAL A 19 1.71 -2.84 -21.45
N GLY A 20 1.46 -3.34 -20.23
CA GLY A 20 2.45 -3.37 -19.15
C GLY A 20 3.71 -4.15 -19.54
N ARG A 21 3.55 -5.30 -20.21
CA ARG A 21 4.70 -6.07 -20.74
C ARG A 21 5.42 -5.33 -21.87
N GLY A 22 4.70 -4.57 -22.69
CA GLY A 22 5.28 -3.65 -23.66
C GLY A 22 6.16 -2.58 -23.00
N PHE A 23 5.69 -1.96 -21.91
CA PHE A 23 6.46 -0.96 -21.16
C PHE A 23 7.73 -1.55 -20.53
N ILE A 24 7.65 -2.77 -19.99
CA ILE A 24 8.83 -3.47 -19.46
C ILE A 24 9.89 -3.68 -20.55
N LYS A 25 9.49 -4.04 -21.78
CA LYS A 25 10.44 -4.15 -22.91
C LYS A 25 11.12 -2.84 -23.29
N LEU A 26 10.51 -1.70 -22.95
CA LEU A 26 11.08 -0.37 -23.16
C LEU A 26 11.95 0.09 -21.98
N GLY A 27 12.18 -0.75 -20.97
CA GLY A 27 12.93 -0.40 -19.76
C GLY A 27 12.12 0.41 -18.74
N LEU A 28 10.79 0.45 -18.87
CA LEU A 28 9.88 1.17 -17.97
C LEU A 28 9.15 0.20 -17.05
N THR A 29 8.60 0.71 -15.93
CA THR A 29 7.80 -0.13 -15.03
C THR A 29 6.45 -0.47 -15.66
N GLY A 30 5.98 -1.71 -15.49
CA GLY A 30 4.68 -2.15 -16.01
C GLY A 30 3.50 -1.34 -15.46
N ILE A 31 3.67 -0.70 -14.29
CA ILE A 31 2.68 0.19 -13.65
C ILE A 31 2.26 1.33 -14.59
N LEU A 32 3.20 1.90 -15.33
CA LEU A 32 2.90 2.96 -16.31
C LEU A 32 1.96 2.46 -17.40
N GLY A 33 2.17 1.23 -17.88
CA GLY A 33 1.27 0.60 -18.84
C GLY A 33 -0.14 0.38 -18.29
N TYR A 34 -0.26 -0.04 -17.03
CA TYR A 34 -1.56 -0.23 -16.37
C TYR A 34 -2.32 1.11 -16.21
N LEU A 35 -1.61 2.18 -15.84
CA LEU A 35 -2.20 3.52 -15.74
C LEU A 35 -2.71 4.03 -17.09
N ILE A 36 -1.93 3.83 -18.15
CA ILE A 36 -2.32 4.23 -19.52
C ILE A 36 -3.55 3.46 -19.98
N VAL A 37 -3.60 2.14 -19.74
CA VAL A 37 -4.77 1.33 -20.07
C VAL A 37 -6.00 1.82 -19.29
N GLY A 38 -5.86 2.08 -17.99
CA GLY A 38 -6.96 2.60 -17.17
C GLY A 38 -7.46 3.98 -17.65
N PHE A 39 -6.55 4.88 -18.01
CA PHE A 39 -6.88 6.19 -18.56
C PHE A 39 -7.55 6.10 -19.94
N ILE A 40 -7.08 5.22 -20.82
CA ILE A 40 -7.68 5.05 -22.14
C ILE A 40 -9.06 4.39 -22.01
N LEU A 41 -9.17 3.27 -21.29
CA LEU A 41 -10.43 2.54 -21.18
C LEU A 41 -11.49 3.30 -20.36
N GLY A 42 -11.06 4.00 -19.30
CA GLY A 42 -11.95 4.77 -18.43
C GLY A 42 -12.50 6.03 -19.12
N PRO A 43 -11.81 7.18 -19.07
CA PRO A 43 -12.34 8.42 -19.63
C PRO A 43 -12.42 8.48 -21.17
N VAL A 44 -11.51 7.87 -21.92
CA VAL A 44 -11.50 7.97 -23.40
C VAL A 44 -12.57 7.08 -24.03
N PHE A 45 -12.60 5.80 -23.69
CA PHE A 45 -13.60 4.84 -24.20
C PHE A 45 -14.90 4.80 -23.37
N LYS A 46 -14.96 5.51 -22.24
CA LYS A 46 -16.13 5.56 -21.35
C LYS A 46 -16.61 4.17 -20.94
N LEU A 47 -15.66 3.28 -20.63
CA LEU A 47 -16.00 1.92 -20.20
C LEU A 47 -16.89 1.99 -18.95
N ASN A 48 -18.09 1.43 -19.05
CA ASN A 48 -19.05 1.45 -17.95
C ASN A 48 -18.66 0.40 -16.90
N ILE A 49 -18.02 0.84 -15.82
CA ILE A 49 -17.60 0.00 -14.71
C ILE A 49 -18.76 -0.13 -13.70
N PRO A 50 -19.11 -1.35 -13.24
CA PRO A 50 -20.11 -1.52 -12.20
C PRO A 50 -19.77 -0.74 -10.93
N LYS A 51 -20.78 -0.19 -10.26
CA LYS A 51 -20.60 0.46 -8.95
C LYS A 51 -19.96 -0.52 -7.97
N GLY A 52 -18.99 -0.04 -7.19
CA GLY A 52 -18.26 -0.83 -6.20
C GLY A 52 -17.18 -1.77 -6.78
N PHE A 53 -17.06 -1.92 -8.11
CA PHE A 53 -16.05 -2.81 -8.70
C PHE A 53 -14.62 -2.42 -8.30
N GLY A 54 -14.30 -1.12 -8.36
CA GLY A 54 -12.98 -0.63 -7.96
C GLY A 54 -12.68 -0.85 -6.48
N GLU A 55 -13.66 -0.66 -5.60
CA GLU A 55 -13.51 -0.88 -4.16
C GLU A 55 -13.24 -2.35 -3.85
N ILE A 56 -14.01 -3.26 -4.46
CA ILE A 56 -13.82 -4.71 -4.26
C ILE A 56 -12.45 -5.16 -4.75
N ILE A 57 -12.06 -4.77 -5.98
CA ILE A 57 -10.78 -5.16 -6.57
C ILE A 57 -9.61 -4.59 -5.76
N SER A 58 -9.66 -3.31 -5.39
CA SER A 58 -8.61 -2.67 -4.59
C SER A 58 -8.50 -3.31 -3.21
N SER A 59 -9.62 -3.55 -2.52
CA SER A 59 -9.62 -4.15 -1.17
C SER A 59 -9.08 -5.58 -1.17
N PHE A 60 -9.49 -6.39 -2.15
CA PHE A 60 -8.98 -7.75 -2.34
C PHE A 60 -7.49 -7.76 -2.72
N THR A 61 -7.07 -6.83 -3.57
CA THR A 61 -5.65 -6.74 -3.98
C THR A 61 -4.77 -6.30 -2.82
N LEU A 62 -5.18 -5.26 -2.07
CA LEU A 62 -4.44 -4.79 -0.89
C LEU A 62 -4.35 -5.86 0.20
N SER A 63 -5.41 -6.66 0.41
CA SER A 63 -5.35 -7.75 1.39
C SER A 63 -4.34 -8.84 1.01
N LEU A 64 -4.27 -9.22 -0.28
CA LEU A 64 -3.27 -10.15 -0.79
C LEU A 64 -1.85 -9.60 -0.71
N VAL A 65 -1.66 -8.32 -1.06
CA VAL A 65 -0.36 -7.64 -0.94
C VAL A 65 0.07 -7.59 0.52
N GLY A 66 -0.80 -7.14 1.42
CA GLY A 66 -0.55 -7.11 2.86
C GLY A 66 -0.21 -8.49 3.43
N TYR A 67 -0.92 -9.54 3.01
CA TYR A 67 -0.62 -10.92 3.39
C TYR A 67 0.75 -11.38 2.88
N THR A 68 1.08 -11.11 1.62
CA THR A 68 2.35 -11.51 0.99
C THR A 68 3.55 -10.84 1.67
N ILE A 69 3.42 -9.54 1.96
CA ILE A 69 4.43 -8.78 2.72
C ILE A 69 4.49 -9.34 4.15
N GLY A 70 3.35 -9.59 4.78
CA GLY A 70 3.21 -10.17 6.11
C GLY A 70 4.00 -11.47 6.31
N ILE A 71 3.91 -12.41 5.36
CA ILE A 71 4.66 -13.69 5.40
C ILE A 71 6.18 -13.47 5.38
N SER A 72 6.65 -12.38 4.78
CA SER A 72 8.09 -12.08 4.69
C SER A 72 8.70 -11.64 6.03
N PHE A 73 7.87 -11.29 7.02
CA PHE A 73 8.32 -10.92 8.36
C PHE A 73 8.44 -12.16 9.26
N SER A 74 9.60 -12.82 9.25
CA SER A 74 9.91 -13.81 10.28
C SER A 74 10.26 -13.14 11.61
N PHE A 75 10.05 -13.85 12.72
CA PHE A 75 10.41 -13.35 14.05
C PHE A 75 11.91 -13.06 14.15
N ASP A 76 12.75 -13.91 13.54
CA ASP A 76 14.19 -13.71 13.48
C ASP A 76 14.57 -12.48 12.65
N PHE A 77 13.88 -12.26 11.52
CA PHE A 77 14.07 -11.08 10.69
C PHE A 77 13.74 -9.78 11.42
N LEU A 78 12.62 -9.74 12.15
CA LEU A 78 12.24 -8.60 12.97
C LEU A 78 13.22 -8.38 14.13
N LYS A 79 13.74 -9.45 14.74
CA LYS A 79 14.70 -9.35 15.85
C LYS A 79 16.07 -8.83 15.39
N GLU A 80 16.54 -9.27 14.23
CA GLU A 80 17.84 -8.88 13.68
C GLU A 80 17.82 -7.48 13.07
N MET A 81 16.76 -7.14 12.34
CA MET A 81 16.69 -5.87 11.57
C MET A 81 15.88 -4.77 12.27
N GLY A 82 15.03 -5.12 13.25
CA GLY A 82 13.93 -4.27 13.73
C GLY A 82 14.34 -2.88 14.20
N LYS A 83 15.39 -2.75 15.02
CA LYS A 83 15.80 -1.43 15.52
C LYS A 83 16.27 -0.49 14.40
N LYS A 84 17.07 -1.00 13.46
CA LYS A 84 17.57 -0.18 12.33
C LYS A 84 16.43 0.18 11.39
N MET A 85 15.58 -0.79 11.08
CA MET A 85 14.41 -0.62 10.21
C MET A 85 13.46 0.45 10.74
N VAL A 86 13.10 0.39 12.03
CA VAL A 86 12.19 1.37 12.65
C VAL A 86 12.80 2.77 12.65
N ILE A 87 14.11 2.90 12.90
CA ILE A 87 14.79 4.19 12.83
C ILE A 87 14.71 4.76 11.40
N VAL A 88 15.03 3.96 10.39
CA VAL A 88 14.99 4.42 8.99
C VAL A 88 13.57 4.84 8.61
N LEU A 89 12.56 4.00 8.91
CA LEU A 89 11.16 4.30 8.61
C LEU A 89 10.70 5.62 9.26
N ILE A 90 10.98 5.82 10.56
CA ILE A 90 10.59 7.05 11.25
C ILE A 90 11.29 8.27 10.64
N VAL A 91 12.60 8.17 10.39
CA VAL A 91 13.38 9.29 9.84
C VAL A 91 12.91 9.62 8.43
N GLU A 92 12.75 8.62 7.57
CA GLU A 92 12.28 8.77 6.19
C GLU A 92 10.91 9.44 6.13
N VAL A 93 9.94 8.94 6.91
CA VAL A 93 8.57 9.47 6.93
C VAL A 93 8.55 10.93 7.38
N ILE A 94 9.25 11.26 8.47
CA ILE A 94 9.29 12.63 9.00
C ILE A 94 10.01 13.57 8.05
N VAL A 95 11.20 13.21 7.58
CA VAL A 95 12.02 14.07 6.72
C VAL A 95 11.31 14.31 5.39
N THR A 96 10.78 13.26 4.75
CA THR A 96 10.05 13.38 3.47
C THR A 96 8.83 14.29 3.63
N SER A 97 8.03 14.06 4.67
CA SER A 97 6.84 14.87 4.92
C SER A 97 7.18 16.34 5.18
N LEU A 98 8.21 16.62 6.00
CA LEU A 98 8.65 17.99 6.27
C LEU A 98 9.16 18.68 5.01
N CYS A 99 10.01 17.99 4.23
CA CYS A 99 10.51 18.52 2.97
C CYS A 99 9.35 18.89 2.03
N VAL A 100 8.41 17.97 1.79
CA VAL A 100 7.26 18.23 0.91
C VAL A 100 6.38 19.34 1.47
N PHE A 101 6.13 19.37 2.78
CA PHE A 101 5.38 20.45 3.42
C PHE A 101 5.98 21.81 3.11
N PHE A 102 7.28 22.01 3.36
CA PHE A 102 7.94 23.29 3.12
C PHE A 102 7.95 23.67 1.65
N PHE A 103 8.25 22.74 0.75
CA PHE A 103 8.26 23.00 -0.69
C PHE A 103 6.87 23.42 -1.21
N ILE A 104 5.82 22.66 -0.86
CA ILE A 104 4.45 22.97 -1.29
C ILE A 104 3.98 24.29 -0.65
N TYR A 105 4.30 24.54 0.61
CA TYR A 105 3.91 25.78 1.29
C TYR A 105 4.60 27.00 0.69
N LEU A 106 5.89 26.90 0.36
CA LEU A 106 6.63 27.99 -0.25
C LEU A 106 6.05 28.41 -1.60
N ILE A 107 5.62 27.45 -2.42
CA ILE A 107 5.06 27.67 -3.76
C ILE A 107 3.59 28.10 -3.69
N SER A 108 2.76 27.34 -2.96
CA SER A 108 1.30 27.52 -2.99
C SER A 108 0.79 28.55 -1.98
N LYS A 109 1.55 28.82 -0.91
CA LYS A 109 1.11 29.57 0.29
C LYS A 109 -0.19 29.04 0.92
N ASN A 110 -0.60 27.83 0.57
CA ASN A 110 -1.84 27.22 1.05
C ASN A 110 -1.50 26.18 2.13
N LEU A 111 -1.75 26.53 3.39
CA LEU A 111 -1.41 25.68 4.53
C LEU A 111 -2.20 24.34 4.53
N PRO A 112 -3.54 24.31 4.37
CA PRO A 112 -4.29 23.06 4.23
C PRO A 112 -3.77 22.13 3.14
N LEU A 113 -3.51 22.67 1.94
CA LEU A 113 -2.98 21.90 0.81
C LEU A 113 -1.60 21.32 1.12
N SER A 114 -0.74 22.12 1.74
CA SER A 114 0.62 21.71 2.11
C SER A 114 0.61 20.56 3.12
N ILE A 115 -0.27 20.63 4.13
CA ILE A 115 -0.44 19.56 5.11
C ILE A 115 -0.92 18.28 4.43
N LEU A 116 -1.97 18.35 3.61
CA LEU A 116 -2.50 17.15 2.92
C LEU A 116 -1.51 16.50 1.97
N LEU A 117 -0.79 17.29 1.17
CA LEU A 117 0.19 16.73 0.24
C LEU A 117 1.42 16.18 0.96
N SER A 118 1.87 16.85 2.04
CA SER A 118 2.96 16.34 2.87
C SER A 118 2.62 15.02 3.54
N SER A 119 1.40 14.86 4.04
CA SER A 119 1.00 13.66 4.76
C SER A 119 0.82 12.43 3.85
N LEU A 120 0.58 12.65 2.56
CA LEU A 120 0.55 11.60 1.53
C LEU A 120 1.94 11.25 0.99
N SER A 121 2.91 12.14 1.15
CA SER A 121 4.19 12.06 0.42
C SER A 121 5.14 10.97 0.89
N SER A 122 5.01 10.52 2.14
CA SER A 122 5.89 9.50 2.69
C SER A 122 5.55 8.09 2.25
N ALA A 123 4.37 7.85 1.66
CA ALA A 123 3.94 6.50 1.31
C ALA A 123 4.67 5.98 0.06
N THR A 124 5.48 4.92 0.23
CA THR A 124 6.24 4.28 -0.84
C THR A 124 5.62 2.93 -1.24
N ALA A 125 5.44 2.70 -2.54
CA ALA A 125 4.83 1.47 -3.04
C ALA A 125 5.85 0.32 -3.24
N PRO A 126 5.60 -0.89 -2.71
CA PRO A 126 6.54 -2.02 -2.78
C PRO A 126 6.67 -2.63 -4.18
N ALA A 127 5.61 -2.56 -4.99
CA ALA A 127 5.55 -3.32 -6.25
C ALA A 127 6.67 -2.96 -7.25
N GLY A 128 6.93 -1.66 -7.46
CA GLY A 128 7.96 -1.20 -8.39
C GLY A 128 9.37 -1.57 -7.92
N THR A 129 9.68 -1.26 -6.67
CA THR A 129 10.99 -1.53 -6.06
C THR A 129 11.30 -3.02 -6.01
N ILE A 130 10.34 -3.84 -5.56
CA ILE A 130 10.52 -5.30 -5.47
C ILE A 130 10.68 -5.91 -6.86
N ALA A 131 9.96 -5.43 -7.89
CA ALA A 131 10.11 -5.92 -9.25
C ALA A 131 11.54 -5.74 -9.76
N VAL A 132 12.11 -4.54 -9.59
CA VAL A 132 13.49 -4.24 -9.98
C VAL A 132 14.49 -5.08 -9.18
N LEU A 133 14.33 -5.17 -7.86
CA LEU A 133 15.23 -5.99 -7.02
C LEU A 133 15.23 -7.47 -7.45
N ARG A 134 14.08 -8.02 -7.84
CA ARG A 134 13.97 -9.40 -8.35
C ARG A 134 14.56 -9.56 -9.75
N GLU A 135 14.32 -8.61 -10.65
CA GLU A 135 14.86 -8.62 -12.02
C GLU A 135 16.39 -8.64 -12.02
N TRP A 136 17.00 -7.85 -11.15
CA TRP A 136 18.45 -7.81 -10.97
C TRP A 136 18.99 -8.89 -10.02
N LYS A 137 18.13 -9.76 -9.49
CA LYS A 137 18.47 -10.80 -8.51
C LYS A 137 19.26 -10.25 -7.31
N ALA A 138 18.93 -9.02 -6.89
CA ALA A 138 19.59 -8.34 -5.78
C ALA A 138 19.35 -9.10 -4.46
N LYS A 139 20.42 -9.27 -3.68
CA LYS A 139 20.39 -9.97 -2.38
C LYS A 139 21.28 -9.26 -1.38
N GLY A 140 20.94 -9.35 -0.10
CA GLY A 140 21.74 -8.83 1.00
C GLY A 140 20.90 -8.14 2.06
N SER A 141 21.57 -7.69 3.12
CA SER A 141 20.93 -7.01 4.25
C SER A 141 20.19 -5.73 3.85
N LEU A 142 20.74 -4.98 2.88
CA LEU A 142 20.10 -3.76 2.36
C LEU A 142 18.82 -4.09 1.57
N THR A 143 18.85 -5.09 0.68
CA THR A 143 17.67 -5.55 -0.07
C THR A 143 16.55 -5.98 0.87
N ASN A 144 16.88 -6.78 1.88
CA ASN A 144 15.89 -7.26 2.85
C ASN A 144 15.32 -6.09 3.69
N MET A 145 16.17 -5.13 4.07
CA MET A 145 15.74 -3.92 4.77
C MET A 145 14.79 -3.07 3.91
N ILE A 146 15.10 -2.86 2.63
CA ILE A 146 14.22 -2.12 1.69
C ILE A 146 12.87 -2.81 1.54
N ILE A 147 12.85 -4.13 1.33
CA ILE A 147 11.60 -4.90 1.20
C ILE A 147 10.72 -4.72 2.44
N ALA A 148 11.33 -4.74 3.62
CA ALA A 148 10.62 -4.58 4.89
C ALA A 148 10.13 -3.15 5.13
N ILE A 149 10.97 -2.14 4.89
CA ILE A 149 10.59 -0.73 5.07
C ILE A 149 9.41 -0.39 4.16
N VAL A 150 9.52 -0.68 2.87
CA VAL A 150 8.45 -0.36 1.90
C VAL A 150 7.18 -1.17 2.20
N GLY A 151 7.29 -2.33 2.85
CA GLY A 151 6.14 -3.09 3.32
C GLY A 151 5.44 -2.50 4.56
N LEU A 152 6.18 -1.82 5.44
CA LEU A 152 5.63 -1.15 6.63
C LEU A 152 5.16 0.28 6.34
N ASP A 153 5.63 0.87 5.24
CA ASP A 153 5.45 2.29 4.91
C ASP A 153 3.97 2.67 4.67
N ASP A 154 3.16 1.73 4.17
CA ASP A 154 1.72 1.94 3.99
C ASP A 154 1.02 2.28 5.32
N VAL A 155 1.43 1.66 6.43
CA VAL A 155 0.87 1.97 7.77
C VAL A 155 1.30 3.36 8.21
N ALA A 156 2.57 3.71 8.01
CA ALA A 156 3.09 5.03 8.35
C ALA A 156 2.40 6.14 7.55
N GLY A 157 2.17 5.92 6.24
CA GLY A 157 1.41 6.81 5.37
C GLY A 157 -0.02 7.03 5.84
N ILE A 158 -0.74 5.98 6.23
CA ILE A 158 -2.11 6.10 6.76
C ILE A 158 -2.12 6.92 8.07
N LEU A 159 -1.16 6.69 8.97
CA LEU A 159 -1.03 7.45 10.21
C LEU A 159 -0.75 8.93 9.94
N MET A 160 0.20 9.23 9.05
CA MET A 160 0.52 10.60 8.65
C MET A 160 -0.69 11.29 8.02
N PHE A 161 -1.38 10.61 7.10
CA PHE A 161 -2.59 11.15 6.46
C PHE A 161 -3.72 11.42 7.46
N THR A 162 -3.92 10.50 8.42
CA THR A 162 -4.89 10.66 9.52
C THR A 162 -4.62 11.91 10.35
N VAL A 163 -3.36 12.12 10.74
CA VAL A 163 -2.96 13.33 11.48
C VAL A 163 -3.13 14.57 10.61
N GLY A 164 -2.69 14.50 9.35
CA GLY A 164 -2.79 15.62 8.40
C GLY A 164 -4.23 16.09 8.18
N ILE A 165 -5.17 15.16 7.95
CA ILE A 165 -6.57 15.51 7.72
C ILE A 165 -7.23 16.08 8.99
N ALA A 166 -6.86 15.57 10.17
CA ALA A 166 -7.34 16.11 11.44
C ALA A 166 -6.85 17.55 11.68
N LEU A 167 -5.58 17.84 11.37
CA LEU A 167 -5.02 19.19 11.44
C LEU A 167 -5.72 20.14 10.46
N VAL A 168 -5.94 19.70 9.22
CA VAL A 168 -6.65 20.52 8.22
C VAL A 168 -8.08 20.82 8.62
N ARG A 169 -8.83 19.83 9.12
CA ARG A 169 -10.17 20.06 9.66
C ARG A 169 -10.17 21.07 10.80
N GLY A 170 -9.17 21.01 11.68
CA GLY A 170 -8.98 21.98 12.75
C GLY A 170 -8.75 23.40 12.25
N ILE A 171 -7.91 23.58 11.23
CA ILE A 171 -7.64 24.89 10.59
C ILE A 171 -8.90 25.44 9.91
N LEU A 172 -9.72 24.58 9.32
CA LEU A 172 -10.97 24.95 8.66
C LEU A 172 -12.15 25.17 9.64
N GLY A 173 -11.93 25.11 10.95
CA GLY A 173 -12.95 25.35 11.97
C GLY A 173 -13.93 24.18 12.19
N MET A 174 -13.65 22.99 11.68
CA MET A 174 -14.48 21.79 11.83
C MET A 174 -14.21 21.04 13.15
N HIS A 175 -14.28 21.75 14.27
CA HIS A 175 -13.79 21.27 15.57
C HIS A 175 -14.54 20.05 16.14
N GLY A 176 -15.83 19.88 15.82
CA GLY A 176 -16.64 18.76 16.31
C GLY A 176 -16.23 17.37 15.80
N GLU A 177 -15.37 17.31 14.77
CA GLU A 177 -15.01 16.06 14.10
C GLU A 177 -13.54 15.65 14.27
N ILE A 178 -12.70 16.49 14.88
CA ILE A 178 -11.26 16.23 14.99
C ILE A 178 -11.00 14.97 15.83
N PHE A 179 -11.70 14.84 16.96
CA PHE A 179 -11.56 13.68 17.86
C PHE A 179 -11.93 12.38 17.16
N LYS A 180 -13.04 12.38 16.41
CA LYS A 180 -13.47 11.23 15.59
C LYS A 180 -12.47 10.94 14.46
N SER A 181 -11.93 11.97 13.82
CA SER A 181 -11.00 11.85 12.69
C SER A 181 -9.65 11.21 13.07
N ILE A 182 -9.24 11.31 14.34
CA ILE A 182 -7.99 10.72 14.83
C ILE A 182 -8.24 9.33 15.43
N ILE A 183 -9.27 9.21 16.28
CA ILE A 183 -9.50 7.96 17.03
C ILE A 183 -9.99 6.84 16.12
N PHE A 184 -10.83 7.15 15.12
CA PHE A 184 -11.39 6.13 14.26
C PHE A 184 -10.31 5.40 13.45
N PRO A 185 -9.37 6.07 12.74
CA PRO A 185 -8.32 5.35 12.03
C PRO A 185 -7.32 4.64 12.95
N ILE A 186 -7.01 5.21 14.12
CA ILE A 186 -6.18 4.52 15.13
C ILE A 186 -6.86 3.24 15.61
N TRP A 187 -8.16 3.30 15.86
CA TRP A 187 -8.96 2.12 16.24
C TRP A 187 -9.00 1.08 15.11
N GLU A 188 -9.14 1.50 13.85
CA GLU A 188 -9.09 0.58 12.71
C GLU A 188 -7.71 -0.10 12.58
N ILE A 189 -6.62 0.64 12.75
CA ILE A 189 -5.25 0.08 12.69
C ILE A 189 -5.02 -0.90 13.83
N ILE A 190 -5.29 -0.49 15.08
CA ILE A 190 -5.05 -1.33 16.27
C ILE A 190 -6.01 -2.52 16.28
N GLY A 191 -7.29 -2.30 15.98
CA GLY A 191 -8.31 -3.34 15.92
C GLY A 191 -8.04 -4.34 14.80
N GLY A 192 -7.63 -3.86 13.62
CA GLY A 192 -7.20 -4.69 12.50
C GLY A 192 -5.94 -5.51 12.83
N ALA A 193 -4.94 -4.91 13.48
CA ALA A 193 -3.75 -5.62 13.94
C ALA A 193 -4.10 -6.72 14.95
N PHE A 194 -4.96 -6.42 15.94
CA PHE A 194 -5.39 -7.40 16.93
C PHE A 194 -6.16 -8.57 16.30
N LEU A 195 -7.11 -8.27 15.39
CA LEU A 195 -7.83 -9.30 14.64
C LEU A 195 -6.88 -10.14 13.79
N GLY A 196 -5.92 -9.51 13.10
CA GLY A 196 -4.91 -10.21 12.32
C GLY A 196 -4.06 -11.17 13.16
N ILE A 197 -3.62 -10.73 14.34
CA ILE A 197 -2.88 -11.57 15.30
C ILE A 197 -3.77 -12.74 15.77
N ALA A 198 -5.01 -12.48 16.17
CA ALA A 198 -5.94 -13.51 16.63
C ALA A 198 -6.19 -14.57 15.54
N CYS A 199 -6.51 -14.14 14.32
CA CYS A 199 -6.69 -15.03 13.17
C CYS A 199 -5.42 -15.82 12.86
N GLY A 200 -4.25 -15.18 12.86
CA GLY A 200 -2.97 -15.83 12.63
C GLY A 200 -2.63 -16.89 13.69
N MET A 201 -2.92 -16.61 14.97
CA MET A 201 -2.75 -17.59 16.05
C MET A 201 -3.69 -18.79 15.90
N VAL A 202 -4.97 -18.54 15.59
CA VAL A 202 -5.95 -19.61 15.34
C VAL A 202 -5.51 -20.47 14.16
N PHE A 203 -5.08 -19.84 13.06
CA PHE A 203 -4.61 -20.55 11.87
C PHE A 203 -3.36 -21.39 12.17
N SER A 204 -2.40 -20.85 12.91
CA SER A 204 -1.19 -21.57 13.36
C SER A 204 -1.53 -22.76 14.26
N TYR A 205 -2.49 -22.60 15.18
CA TYR A 205 -2.94 -23.68 16.04
C TYR A 205 -3.63 -24.79 15.25
N LEU A 206 -4.51 -24.45 14.31
CA LEU A 206 -5.21 -25.42 13.45
C LEU A 206 -4.22 -26.19 12.57
N LEU A 207 -3.25 -25.49 11.95
CA LEU A 207 -2.23 -26.13 11.12
C LEU A 207 -1.36 -27.13 11.89
N LYS A 208 -1.03 -26.85 13.15
CA LYS A 208 -0.28 -27.81 13.99
C LYS A 208 -1.07 -29.07 14.33
N LYS A 209 -2.40 -29.00 14.29
CA LYS A 209 -3.31 -30.11 14.63
C LYS A 209 -3.66 -30.95 13.41
N ILE A 210 -3.41 -30.42 12.21
CA ILE A 210 -3.53 -31.15 10.96
C ILE A 210 -2.17 -31.79 10.71
N GLU A 211 -2.05 -33.09 10.96
CA GLU A 211 -0.99 -33.87 10.31
C GLU A 211 -1.27 -33.78 8.81
N PHE A 212 -0.49 -32.97 8.11
CA PHE A 212 -0.35 -33.17 6.68
C PHE A 212 0.29 -34.55 6.54
N SER A 213 -0.51 -35.55 6.17
CA SER A 213 0.04 -36.74 5.53
C SER A 213 0.92 -36.22 4.40
N GLU A 214 2.23 -36.36 4.53
CA GLU A 214 3.11 -36.33 3.37
C GLU A 214 2.73 -37.53 2.50
N ASP A 215 1.64 -37.40 1.77
CA ASP A 215 1.38 -38.23 0.62
C ASP A 215 2.42 -37.80 -0.41
N GLY A 216 3.53 -38.54 -0.39
CA GLY A 216 4.74 -38.27 -1.12
C GLY A 216 4.50 -37.95 -2.60
N ILE A 217 5.07 -36.82 -3.01
CA ILE A 217 5.54 -36.55 -4.36
C ILE A 217 6.98 -36.05 -4.22
#